data_AF-A0A8H9HX02-F1
#
_entry.id   AF-A0A8H9HX02-F1
#
_cell.length_a   1.000
_cell.length_b   1.000
_cell.length_c   1.000
_cell.angle_alpha   90.00
_cell.angle_beta   90.00
_cell.angle_gamma   90.00
#
_symmetry.space_group_name_H-M   'P 1'
#
loop_
_entity.id
_entity.type
_entity.pdbx_description
1 polymer ?
#
loop_
_entity_poly.entity_id
_entity_poly.type
_entity_poly.pdbx_seq_one_letter_code
_entity_poly.pdbx_strand_id
1 'polypeptide(L)'
;MSRVLPLANGLRTDHPVPGLPFVDDSHIPIDEGPEAIEAVGRNRGQGTWGRFDKIRANHSWRAFTTDPLDHELAWAVRHHPEHGRTVLLVRDRDTSYLHTEWDGDVLLFRAGGYWWDGEIWLRPSQIWDPVAQDYERRKARLAVTVTADDMLDGRAAAGRAYIGKVATFDPEAAGPDNWLDHLALWAERRQEQKDARLLQWCVVDISSPELTGAQLIGAPELAELAGITASTLRAYISRGNSEVPRPQAVVGGRDQWARAVAEDWVEARKRSYTGVEEAMSAGDRDALSPGAAEVRDRFTADFQHTLYSRPDVRKRWVLRHRNKESVTEIADELAWSVAASLSRIVPTDHLGRTVRAAVLFDFAEAVEMFADEEERNSSPHWWHLNLTPSVGKMLDWYVRCFPAEAYATIGEIQRQAHATWGAPAIDTLRALRSALSLDGDLTDQQRETYFALLKTQNNTD
;
A
#
# COMPACT_ATOMS: atom_id res chain seq x y z
N MET A 1 -2.90 4.50 -5.84
CA MET A 1 -4.25 4.57 -6.46
C MET A 1 -5.24 5.26 -5.54
N SER A 2 -5.89 6.35 -5.94
CA SER A 2 -7.01 6.89 -5.16
C SER A 2 -8.16 5.88 -5.24
N ARG A 3 -8.55 5.27 -4.11
CA ARG A 3 -9.68 4.33 -4.07
C ARG A 3 -10.95 4.99 -4.65
N VAL A 4 -11.96 4.22 -5.05
CA VAL A 4 -13.21 4.73 -5.67
C VAL A 4 -14.28 5.06 -4.64
N LEU A 5 -15.01 6.17 -4.78
CA LEU A 5 -16.16 6.50 -3.91
C LEU A 5 -17.47 6.07 -4.58
N PRO A 6 -18.22 5.13 -3.99
CA PRO A 6 -19.58 4.85 -4.45
C PRO A 6 -20.50 6.05 -4.24
N LEU A 7 -21.40 6.28 -5.19
CA LEU A 7 -22.36 7.38 -5.20
C LEU A 7 -23.73 6.93 -4.72
N ALA A 8 -24.14 5.71 -5.06
CA ALA A 8 -25.41 5.14 -4.64
C ALA A 8 -25.34 3.61 -4.53
N ASN A 9 -26.27 3.06 -3.74
CA ASN A 9 -26.59 1.65 -3.71
C ASN A 9 -27.54 1.30 -4.86
N GLY A 10 -27.25 0.24 -5.61
CA GLY A 10 -28.25 -0.37 -6.48
C GLY A 10 -29.32 -1.07 -5.64
N LEU A 11 -30.58 -1.04 -6.08
CA LEU A 11 -31.69 -1.67 -5.37
C LEU A 11 -31.51 -3.19 -5.19
N ARG A 12 -30.79 -3.86 -6.11
CA ARG A 12 -30.49 -5.30 -6.05
C ARG A 12 -29.19 -5.63 -5.31
N THR A 13 -28.56 -4.67 -4.62
CA THR A 13 -27.45 -4.97 -3.71
C THR A 13 -27.94 -5.80 -2.52
N ASP A 14 -27.15 -6.78 -2.09
CA ASP A 14 -27.32 -7.50 -0.82
C ASP A 14 -26.59 -6.81 0.34
N HIS A 15 -25.67 -5.89 0.03
CA HIS A 15 -24.79 -5.28 1.02
C HIS A 15 -24.81 -3.75 0.89
N PRO A 16 -25.86 -3.07 1.41
CA PRO A 16 -25.97 -1.62 1.33
C PRO A 16 -24.79 -0.91 2.00
N VAL A 17 -24.28 0.14 1.34
CA VAL A 17 -23.29 1.06 1.88
C VAL A 17 -24.01 2.15 2.68
N PRO A 18 -23.62 2.40 3.94
CA PRO A 18 -24.27 3.37 4.81
C PRO A 18 -24.09 4.79 4.30
N GLY A 19 -25.12 5.62 4.49
CA GLY A 19 -25.14 7.03 4.08
C GLY A 19 -25.35 7.28 2.58
N LEU A 20 -25.38 6.24 1.74
CA LEU A 20 -25.66 6.39 0.31
C LEU A 20 -27.14 6.18 -0.02
N PRO A 21 -27.71 6.95 -0.97
CA PRO A 21 -29.07 6.72 -1.45
C PRO A 21 -29.19 5.40 -2.21
N PHE A 22 -30.42 4.94 -2.41
CA PHE A 22 -30.73 3.80 -3.28
C PHE A 22 -31.24 4.28 -4.62
N VAL A 23 -30.71 3.71 -5.70
CA VAL A 23 -31.08 4.02 -7.08
C VAL A 23 -31.57 2.75 -7.77
N ASP A 24 -32.62 2.90 -8.56
CA ASP A 24 -33.17 1.82 -9.37
C ASP A 24 -32.13 1.36 -10.40
N ASP A 25 -31.77 0.07 -10.32
CA ASP A 25 -30.81 -0.58 -11.20
C ASP A 25 -31.48 -1.52 -12.21
N SER A 26 -32.82 -1.56 -12.26
CA SER A 26 -33.61 -2.57 -12.98
C SER A 26 -33.33 -2.69 -14.49
N HIS A 27 -32.82 -1.63 -15.13
CA HIS A 27 -32.44 -1.64 -16.55
C HIS A 27 -31.11 -2.34 -16.84
N ILE A 28 -30.35 -2.72 -15.82
CA ILE A 28 -29.13 -3.51 -15.96
C ILE A 28 -29.46 -5.01 -15.79
N PRO A 29 -28.98 -5.92 -16.66
CA PRO A 29 -29.33 -7.34 -16.61
C PRO A 29 -28.50 -8.11 -15.55
N ILE A 30 -28.58 -7.70 -14.28
CA ILE A 30 -27.75 -8.26 -13.20
C ILE A 30 -27.98 -9.76 -12.99
N ASP A 31 -29.23 -10.21 -13.14
CA ASP A 31 -29.64 -11.60 -12.92
C ASP A 31 -29.30 -12.53 -14.12
N GLU A 32 -28.96 -11.96 -15.28
CA GLU A 32 -28.54 -12.72 -16.47
C GLU A 32 -27.05 -13.08 -16.44
N GLY A 33 -26.28 -12.46 -15.53
CA GLY A 33 -24.87 -12.76 -15.31
C GLY A 33 -23.89 -11.69 -15.82
N PRO A 34 -22.58 -11.90 -15.59
CA PRO A 34 -21.54 -10.90 -15.86
C PRO A 34 -21.41 -10.53 -17.34
N GLU A 35 -21.61 -11.50 -18.25
CA GLU A 35 -21.57 -11.28 -19.69
C GLU A 35 -22.66 -10.31 -20.16
N ALA A 36 -23.86 -10.41 -19.58
CA ALA A 36 -24.99 -9.54 -19.92
C ALA A 36 -24.73 -8.10 -19.45
N ILE A 37 -24.14 -7.93 -18.26
CA ILE A 37 -23.74 -6.63 -17.72
C ILE A 37 -22.71 -5.97 -18.65
N GLU A 38 -21.64 -6.68 -19.03
CA GLU A 38 -20.61 -6.15 -19.95
C GLU A 38 -21.24 -5.72 -21.29
N ALA A 39 -22.18 -6.50 -21.82
CA ALA A 39 -22.79 -6.27 -23.12
C ALA A 39 -23.65 -4.99 -23.19
N VAL A 40 -24.02 -4.38 -22.06
CA VAL A 40 -24.73 -3.08 -22.00
C VAL A 40 -23.82 -1.94 -22.45
N GLY A 41 -22.57 -1.90 -22.01
CA GLY A 41 -21.64 -0.79 -22.29
C GLY A 41 -20.62 -1.12 -23.38
N ARG A 42 -20.13 -2.36 -23.44
CA ARG A 42 -19.04 -2.74 -24.35
C ARG A 42 -19.48 -2.72 -25.82
N ASN A 43 -18.76 -1.96 -26.64
CA ASN A 43 -18.99 -1.83 -28.09
C ASN A 43 -20.40 -1.33 -28.47
N ARG A 44 -21.09 -0.60 -27.58
CA ARG A 44 -22.45 -0.07 -27.83
C ARG A 44 -22.50 1.39 -28.28
N GLY A 45 -21.40 2.13 -28.19
CA GLY A 45 -21.31 3.51 -28.63
C GLY A 45 -19.96 4.13 -28.33
N GLN A 46 -19.78 5.40 -28.71
CA GLN A 46 -18.65 6.19 -28.24
C GLN A 46 -18.84 6.54 -26.77
N GLY A 47 -17.79 6.38 -25.96
CA GLY A 47 -17.83 6.72 -24.54
C GLY A 47 -18.55 5.70 -23.66
N THR A 48 -18.87 4.50 -24.17
CA THR A 48 -19.40 3.41 -23.33
C THR A 48 -18.39 2.27 -23.26
N TRP A 49 -18.25 1.69 -22.08
CA TRP A 49 -17.37 0.55 -21.85
C TRP A 49 -18.03 -0.45 -20.92
N GLY A 50 -17.54 -1.68 -20.95
CA GLY A 50 -17.94 -2.72 -20.03
C GLY A 50 -16.84 -3.76 -19.95
N ARG A 51 -16.77 -4.45 -18.81
CA ARG A 51 -15.86 -5.56 -18.58
C ARG A 51 -16.44 -6.48 -17.53
N PHE A 52 -16.16 -7.76 -17.65
CA PHE A 52 -16.27 -8.68 -16.53
C PHE A 52 -15.01 -9.55 -16.41
N ASP A 53 -14.74 -9.98 -15.19
CA ASP A 53 -13.74 -11.00 -14.88
C ASP A 53 -14.38 -12.08 -13.98
N LYS A 54 -14.10 -13.35 -14.28
CA LYS A 54 -14.47 -14.49 -13.42
C LYS A 54 -13.31 -14.86 -12.52
N ILE A 55 -13.60 -15.05 -11.23
CA ILE A 55 -12.67 -15.55 -10.23
C ILE A 55 -12.94 -17.05 -10.09
N ARG A 56 -12.11 -17.86 -10.76
CA ARG A 56 -12.36 -19.30 -10.90
C ARG A 56 -12.31 -20.06 -9.57
N ALA A 57 -11.48 -19.60 -8.62
CA ALA A 57 -11.23 -20.30 -7.36
C ALA A 57 -12.50 -20.48 -6.51
N ASN A 58 -13.39 -19.48 -6.50
CA ASN A 58 -14.61 -19.47 -5.69
C ASN A 58 -15.88 -19.26 -6.51
N HIS A 59 -15.82 -19.46 -7.84
CA HIS A 59 -16.91 -19.22 -8.78
C HIS A 59 -17.55 -17.82 -8.69
N SER A 60 -16.82 -16.86 -8.12
CA SER A 60 -17.28 -15.51 -7.96
C SER A 60 -16.92 -14.69 -9.22
N TRP A 61 -17.53 -13.52 -9.38
CA TRP A 61 -17.24 -12.66 -10.51
C TRP A 61 -17.41 -11.19 -10.14
N ARG A 62 -16.84 -10.34 -10.98
CA ARG A 62 -17.06 -8.90 -10.96
C ARG A 62 -17.32 -8.42 -12.38
N ALA A 63 -18.16 -7.41 -12.50
CA ALA A 63 -18.48 -6.81 -13.78
C ALA A 63 -18.74 -5.33 -13.58
N PHE A 64 -18.57 -4.56 -14.65
CA PHE A 64 -19.07 -3.22 -14.70
C PHE A 64 -19.50 -2.82 -16.10
N THR A 65 -20.32 -1.77 -16.16
CA THR A 65 -20.86 -1.23 -17.39
C THR A 65 -21.19 0.24 -17.24
N THR A 66 -20.86 1.05 -18.25
CA THR A 66 -21.35 2.44 -18.34
C THR A 66 -22.87 2.43 -18.36
N ASP A 67 -23.50 3.33 -17.60
CA ASP A 67 -24.96 3.41 -17.56
C ASP A 67 -25.50 3.91 -18.92
N PRO A 68 -26.55 3.28 -19.48
CA PRO A 68 -27.06 3.64 -20.81
C PRO A 68 -27.94 4.91 -20.82
N LEU A 69 -28.35 5.42 -19.65
CA LEU A 69 -29.15 6.63 -19.51
C LEU A 69 -28.27 7.85 -19.18
N ASP A 70 -27.16 7.63 -18.48
CA ASP A 70 -26.16 8.65 -18.16
C ASP A 70 -24.73 8.10 -18.27
N HIS A 71 -24.03 8.48 -19.33
CA HIS A 71 -22.68 7.97 -19.61
C HIS A 71 -21.59 8.54 -18.67
N GLU A 72 -21.90 9.51 -17.80
CA GLU A 72 -20.98 9.94 -16.75
C GLU A 72 -20.95 8.97 -15.56
N LEU A 73 -21.92 8.05 -15.52
CA LEU A 73 -22.13 7.08 -14.46
C LEU A 73 -21.93 5.65 -14.97
N ALA A 74 -21.64 4.75 -14.04
CA ALA A 74 -21.49 3.34 -14.32
C ALA A 74 -21.92 2.49 -13.14
N TRP A 75 -22.35 1.27 -13.46
CA TRP A 75 -22.71 0.26 -12.50
C TRP A 75 -21.56 -0.72 -12.30
N ALA A 76 -21.14 -0.89 -11.05
CA ALA A 76 -20.17 -1.88 -10.63
C ALA A 76 -20.87 -2.99 -9.83
N VAL A 77 -20.64 -4.24 -10.23
CA VAL A 77 -21.25 -5.42 -9.61
C VAL A 77 -20.16 -6.40 -9.17
N ARG A 78 -20.20 -6.78 -7.90
CA ARG A 78 -19.41 -7.87 -7.33
C ARG A 78 -20.36 -8.96 -6.88
N HIS A 79 -20.15 -10.20 -7.30
CA HIS A 79 -20.98 -11.33 -6.92
C HIS A 79 -20.15 -12.48 -6.36
N HIS A 80 -20.54 -12.99 -5.20
CA HIS A 80 -20.02 -14.21 -4.59
C HIS A 80 -21.17 -15.20 -4.35
N PRO A 81 -21.03 -16.49 -4.71
CA PRO A 81 -22.12 -17.45 -4.58
C PRO A 81 -22.65 -17.60 -3.15
N GLU A 82 -21.76 -17.57 -2.16
CA GLU A 82 -22.13 -17.76 -0.75
C GLU A 82 -22.44 -16.45 -0.01
N HIS A 83 -21.89 -15.33 -0.46
CA HIS A 83 -21.99 -14.06 0.26
C HIS A 83 -22.96 -13.07 -0.38
N GLY A 84 -23.37 -13.30 -1.63
CA GLY A 84 -24.34 -12.48 -2.34
C GLY A 84 -23.65 -11.46 -3.24
N ARG A 85 -24.36 -10.39 -3.58
CA ARG A 85 -23.89 -9.37 -4.52
C ARG A 85 -23.83 -7.97 -3.92
N THR A 86 -22.83 -7.21 -4.33
CA THR A 86 -22.72 -5.78 -4.10
C THR A 86 -22.96 -5.07 -5.43
N VAL A 87 -23.94 -4.16 -5.47
CA VAL A 87 -24.28 -3.36 -6.66
C VAL A 87 -24.13 -1.88 -6.30
N LEU A 88 -23.22 -1.19 -6.98
CA LEU A 88 -22.89 0.21 -6.69
C LEU A 88 -22.92 1.05 -7.96
N LEU A 89 -23.46 2.26 -7.82
CA LEU A 89 -23.33 3.32 -8.82
C LEU A 89 -22.08 4.14 -8.52
N VAL A 90 -21.24 4.36 -9.52
CA VAL A 90 -19.99 5.13 -9.44
C VAL A 90 -19.88 6.10 -10.62
N ARG A 91 -18.92 7.03 -10.58
CA ARG A 91 -18.55 7.78 -11.80
C ARG A 91 -17.89 6.82 -12.79
N ASP A 92 -18.22 6.95 -14.07
CA ASP A 92 -17.73 6.04 -15.13
C ASP A 92 -16.19 5.96 -15.14
N ARG A 93 -15.51 7.10 -14.98
CA ARG A 93 -14.04 7.20 -14.91
C ARG A 93 -13.40 6.40 -13.78
N ASP A 94 -14.13 6.15 -12.69
CA ASP A 94 -13.63 5.48 -11.50
C ASP A 94 -13.86 3.96 -11.56
N THR A 95 -14.76 3.49 -12.40
CA THR A 95 -15.25 2.10 -12.42
C THR A 95 -14.17 1.06 -12.67
N SER A 96 -13.22 1.37 -13.55
CA SER A 96 -12.10 0.48 -13.85
C SER A 96 -11.19 0.25 -12.64
N TYR A 97 -11.00 1.29 -11.81
CA TYR A 97 -10.24 1.18 -10.56
C TYR A 97 -10.98 0.31 -9.55
N LEU A 98 -12.28 0.52 -9.32
CA LEU A 98 -13.07 -0.30 -8.38
C LEU A 98 -13.08 -1.77 -8.80
N HIS A 99 -13.17 -2.02 -10.11
CA HIS A 99 -13.08 -3.37 -10.65
C HIS A 99 -11.73 -4.03 -10.33
N THR A 100 -10.61 -3.29 -10.37
CA THR A 100 -9.30 -3.78 -9.92
C THR A 100 -9.23 -3.94 -8.39
N GLU A 101 -9.86 -3.07 -7.61
CA GLU A 101 -9.88 -3.18 -6.14
C GLU A 101 -10.65 -4.41 -5.64
N TRP A 102 -11.63 -4.89 -6.42
CA TRP A 102 -12.36 -6.13 -6.16
C TRP A 102 -11.63 -7.39 -6.65
N ASP A 103 -10.30 -7.36 -6.71
CA ASP A 103 -9.50 -8.53 -7.06
C ASP A 103 -9.25 -9.50 -5.91
N GLY A 104 -9.16 -10.78 -6.27
CA GLY A 104 -9.09 -11.87 -5.33
C GLY A 104 -10.32 -11.98 -4.42
N ASP A 105 -10.06 -11.92 -3.12
CA ASP A 105 -11.02 -12.31 -2.08
C ASP A 105 -11.91 -11.15 -1.61
N VAL A 106 -11.62 -9.92 -2.05
CA VAL A 106 -12.37 -8.74 -1.63
C VAL A 106 -13.83 -8.84 -2.06
N LEU A 107 -14.76 -8.72 -1.11
CA LEU A 107 -16.20 -8.71 -1.36
C LEU A 107 -16.81 -7.32 -1.29
N LEU A 108 -16.38 -6.51 -0.31
CA LEU A 108 -16.90 -5.16 -0.09
C LEU A 108 -15.95 -4.32 0.76
N PHE A 109 -16.17 -3.01 0.76
CA PHE A 109 -15.43 -2.02 1.54
C PHE A 109 -16.36 -1.22 2.47
N ARG A 110 -15.91 -0.90 3.68
CA ARG A 110 -16.57 -0.03 4.67
C ARG A 110 -15.58 0.88 5.39
N ALA A 111 -16.09 1.83 6.17
CA ALA A 111 -15.32 2.70 7.07
C ALA A 111 -13.98 3.23 6.49
N GLY A 112 -14.01 3.87 5.32
CA GLY A 112 -12.77 4.43 4.74
C GLY A 112 -11.77 3.38 4.19
N GLY A 113 -12.25 2.19 3.81
CA GLY A 113 -11.46 1.20 3.07
C GLY A 113 -11.10 -0.07 3.83
N TYR A 114 -11.67 -0.28 5.03
CA TYR A 114 -11.75 -1.61 5.61
C TYR A 114 -12.49 -2.51 4.64
N TRP A 115 -12.10 -3.77 4.56
CA TRP A 115 -12.69 -4.69 3.60
C TRP A 115 -12.93 -6.05 4.22
N TRP A 116 -13.91 -6.74 3.66
CA TRP A 116 -14.36 -8.04 4.13
C TRP A 116 -14.16 -9.06 3.01
N ASP A 117 -13.63 -10.22 3.39
CA ASP A 117 -13.37 -11.34 2.47
C ASP A 117 -14.45 -12.44 2.51
N GLY A 118 -15.43 -12.31 3.41
CA GLY A 118 -16.45 -13.34 3.67
C GLY A 118 -16.34 -13.97 5.05
N GLU A 119 -15.18 -13.88 5.69
CA GLU A 119 -14.89 -14.48 6.99
C GLU A 119 -14.42 -13.42 7.99
N ILE A 120 -13.46 -12.59 7.61
CA ILE A 120 -12.80 -11.62 8.48
C ILE A 120 -12.78 -10.22 7.88
N TRP A 121 -12.69 -9.22 8.75
CA TRP A 121 -12.43 -7.85 8.35
C TRP A 121 -10.94 -7.54 8.35
N LEU A 122 -10.51 -6.85 7.32
CA LEU A 122 -9.14 -6.45 7.09
C LEU A 122 -9.08 -4.92 6.99
N ARG A 123 -7.99 -4.35 7.49
CA ARG A 123 -7.71 -2.92 7.40
C ARG A 123 -7.47 -2.51 5.94
N PRO A 124 -7.55 -1.20 5.62
CA PRO A 124 -7.08 -0.70 4.34
C PRO A 124 -5.64 -1.15 4.05
N SER A 125 -5.44 -1.78 2.90
CA SER A 125 -4.12 -2.19 2.42
C SER A 125 -3.19 -0.98 2.29
N GLN A 126 -2.11 -0.93 3.08
CA GLN A 126 -1.13 0.17 3.10
C GLN A 126 0.30 -0.32 2.88
N ILE A 127 0.66 -1.46 3.48
CA ILE A 127 2.04 -1.92 3.58
C ILE A 127 2.30 -2.97 2.51
N TRP A 128 3.26 -2.72 1.62
CA TRP A 128 3.64 -3.65 0.56
C TRP A 128 4.54 -4.77 1.10
N ASP A 129 4.19 -6.02 0.80
CA ASP A 129 5.03 -7.19 1.03
C ASP A 129 5.72 -7.60 -0.28
N PRO A 130 7.06 -7.44 -0.39
CA PRO A 130 7.79 -7.77 -1.61
C PRO A 130 7.80 -9.28 -1.91
N VAL A 131 7.62 -10.14 -0.91
CA VAL A 131 7.62 -11.60 -1.06
C VAL A 131 6.30 -12.05 -1.66
N ALA A 132 5.18 -11.61 -1.09
CA ALA A 132 3.85 -11.91 -1.60
C ALA A 132 3.53 -11.18 -2.92
N GLN A 133 4.25 -10.10 -3.22
CA GLN A 133 3.92 -9.17 -4.32
C GLN A 133 2.50 -8.62 -4.18
N ASP A 134 2.09 -8.38 -2.93
CA ASP A 134 0.78 -7.87 -2.56
C ASP A 134 0.92 -7.05 -1.28
N TYR A 135 -0.12 -6.35 -0.88
CA TYR A 135 -0.16 -5.65 0.39
C TYR A 135 -0.41 -6.63 1.55
N GLU A 136 0.26 -6.39 2.69
CA GLU A 136 0.02 -7.11 3.94
C GLU A 136 -1.47 -7.05 4.32
N ARG A 137 -2.08 -8.21 4.51
CA ARG A 137 -3.49 -8.34 4.90
C ARG A 137 -3.65 -8.28 6.42
N ARG A 138 -3.65 -7.07 6.99
CA ARG A 138 -3.78 -6.86 8.45
C ARG A 138 -5.24 -6.94 8.92
N LYS A 139 -5.51 -7.78 9.92
CA LYS A 139 -6.85 -7.94 10.49
C LYS A 139 -7.30 -6.69 11.24
N ALA A 140 -8.57 -6.34 11.05
CA ALA A 140 -9.26 -5.35 11.86
C ALA A 140 -9.47 -5.94 13.27
N ARG A 141 -9.09 -5.21 14.31
CA ARG A 141 -9.03 -5.75 15.68
C ARG A 141 -10.44 -5.99 16.23
N LEU A 142 -10.76 -7.22 16.66
CA LEU A 142 -12.07 -7.56 17.27
C LEU A 142 -13.27 -7.03 16.45
N ALA A 143 -13.15 -7.09 15.13
CA ALA A 143 -14.17 -6.59 14.23
C ALA A 143 -15.43 -7.45 14.28
N VAL A 144 -16.57 -6.78 14.32
CA VAL A 144 -17.91 -7.37 14.23
C VAL A 144 -18.60 -6.80 13.01
N THR A 145 -19.13 -7.69 12.17
CA THR A 145 -19.97 -7.33 11.03
C THR A 145 -21.30 -6.80 11.53
N VAL A 146 -21.67 -5.60 11.08
CA VAL A 146 -22.99 -5.01 11.33
C VAL A 146 -23.88 -5.26 10.13
N THR A 147 -25.03 -5.87 10.36
CA THR A 147 -25.96 -6.31 9.32
C THR A 147 -27.14 -5.36 9.18
N ALA A 148 -27.95 -5.55 8.15
CA ALA A 148 -29.18 -4.80 7.98
C ALA A 148 -30.19 -5.07 9.11
N ASP A 149 -30.19 -6.28 9.67
CA ASP A 149 -31.06 -6.64 10.80
C ASP A 149 -30.65 -5.88 12.08
N ASP A 150 -29.35 -5.77 12.34
CA ASP A 150 -28.82 -5.01 13.49
C ASP A 150 -29.20 -3.52 13.44
N MET A 151 -29.34 -2.97 12.23
CA MET A 151 -29.64 -1.55 11.98
C MET A 151 -31.15 -1.25 12.00
N LEU A 152 -31.99 -2.22 11.63
CA LEU A 152 -33.43 -2.06 11.50
C LEU A 152 -34.16 -2.47 12.79
N ASP A 153 -34.11 -1.62 13.80
CA ASP A 153 -34.73 -1.86 15.12
C ASP A 153 -36.25 -1.55 15.21
N GLY A 154 -36.91 -1.39 14.06
CA GLY A 154 -38.33 -1.06 13.96
C GLY A 154 -38.69 0.43 14.12
N ARG A 155 -37.73 1.32 14.36
CA ARG A 155 -37.99 2.79 14.38
C ARG A 155 -37.95 3.43 12.99
N ALA A 156 -37.32 2.78 12.02
CA ALA A 156 -37.23 3.26 10.65
C ALA A 156 -38.61 3.18 9.94
N ALA A 157 -38.92 4.17 9.12
CA ALA A 157 -40.20 4.29 8.42
C ALA A 157 -39.99 4.35 6.89
N ALA A 158 -40.13 3.20 6.22
CA ALA A 158 -39.94 3.07 4.77
C ALA A 158 -40.73 4.10 3.93
N GLY A 159 -41.95 4.44 4.36
CA GLY A 159 -42.80 5.44 3.68
C GLY A 159 -42.26 6.88 3.68
N ARG A 160 -41.19 7.18 4.42
CA ARG A 160 -40.50 8.48 4.43
C ARG A 160 -39.29 8.52 3.49
N ALA A 161 -38.94 7.39 2.88
CA ALA A 161 -37.84 7.27 1.95
C ALA A 161 -38.32 7.20 0.49
N TYR A 162 -37.37 7.26 -0.43
CA TYR A 162 -37.61 7.10 -1.85
C TYR A 162 -36.47 6.32 -2.51
N ILE A 163 -36.75 5.80 -3.71
CA ILE A 163 -35.75 5.20 -4.60
C ILE A 163 -35.51 6.17 -5.75
N GLY A 164 -34.24 6.55 -5.95
CA GLY A 164 -33.83 7.45 -7.02
C GLY A 164 -33.84 6.76 -8.39
N LYS A 165 -33.78 7.58 -9.45
CA LYS A 165 -33.58 7.12 -10.82
C LYS A 165 -32.26 7.66 -11.33
N VAL A 166 -31.51 6.85 -12.09
CA VAL A 166 -30.20 7.27 -12.63
C VAL A 166 -30.32 8.54 -13.47
N ALA A 167 -31.32 8.63 -14.34
CA ALA A 167 -31.52 9.77 -15.25
C ALA A 167 -31.70 11.13 -14.56
N THR A 168 -32.00 11.15 -13.25
CA THR A 168 -32.16 12.38 -12.46
C THR A 168 -31.26 12.38 -11.23
N PHE A 169 -30.25 11.51 -11.20
CA PHE A 169 -29.34 11.39 -10.08
C PHE A 169 -28.32 12.54 -10.12
N ASP A 170 -28.12 13.21 -9.00
CA ASP A 170 -27.08 14.24 -8.84
C ASP A 170 -25.93 13.66 -8.00
N PRO A 171 -24.74 13.39 -8.61
CA PRO A 171 -23.58 12.86 -7.90
C PRO A 171 -23.00 13.77 -6.82
N GLU A 172 -23.32 15.06 -6.85
CA GLU A 172 -22.82 16.05 -5.89
C GLU A 172 -23.81 16.34 -4.75
N ALA A 173 -25.02 15.77 -4.82
CA ALA A 173 -26.01 15.91 -3.76
C ALA A 173 -25.54 15.20 -2.47
N ALA A 174 -25.85 15.80 -1.32
CA ALA A 174 -25.63 15.15 -0.04
C ALA A 174 -26.46 13.86 0.07
N GLY A 175 -25.91 12.86 0.78
CA GLY A 175 -26.64 11.65 1.11
C GLY A 175 -27.90 11.94 1.96
N PRO A 176 -28.84 10.99 2.04
CA PRO A 176 -30.09 11.20 2.78
C PRO A 176 -29.85 11.30 4.29
N ASP A 177 -30.37 12.35 4.92
CA ASP A 177 -30.31 12.53 6.39
C ASP A 177 -31.03 11.40 7.15
N ASN A 178 -32.08 10.83 6.57
CA ASN A 178 -32.88 9.73 7.12
C ASN A 178 -32.50 8.37 6.51
N TRP A 179 -31.20 8.08 6.40
CA TRP A 179 -30.71 6.86 5.73
C TRP A 179 -31.34 5.55 6.24
N LEU A 180 -31.70 5.45 7.53
CA LEU A 180 -32.40 4.27 8.06
C LEU A 180 -33.79 4.05 7.45
N ASP A 181 -34.54 5.11 7.13
CA ASP A 181 -35.82 4.99 6.41
C ASP A 181 -35.59 4.44 4.99
N HIS A 182 -34.49 4.84 4.34
CA HIS A 182 -34.09 4.33 3.03
C HIS A 182 -33.66 2.87 3.09
N LEU A 183 -32.93 2.47 4.13
CA LEU A 183 -32.58 1.08 4.38
C LEU A 183 -33.85 0.24 4.63
N ALA A 184 -34.83 0.75 5.36
CA ALA A 184 -36.10 0.06 5.59
C ALA A 184 -36.89 -0.13 4.28
N LEU A 185 -36.95 0.90 3.43
CA LEU A 185 -37.58 0.80 2.11
C LEU A 185 -36.86 -0.22 1.22
N TRP A 186 -35.52 -0.23 1.21
CA TRP A 186 -34.76 -1.26 0.52
C TRP A 186 -35.07 -2.66 1.05
N ALA A 187 -35.17 -2.83 2.37
CA ALA A 187 -35.47 -4.12 2.99
C ALA A 187 -36.86 -4.63 2.59
N GLU A 188 -37.89 -3.77 2.59
CA GLU A 188 -39.23 -4.11 2.10
C GLU A 188 -39.18 -4.58 0.64
N ARG A 189 -38.50 -3.83 -0.24
CA ARG A 189 -38.36 -4.20 -1.66
C ARG A 189 -37.55 -5.48 -1.88
N ARG A 190 -36.54 -5.71 -1.04
CA ARG A 190 -35.70 -6.91 -1.14
C ARG A 190 -36.52 -8.14 -0.80
N GLN A 191 -37.36 -8.08 0.24
CA GLN A 191 -38.22 -9.19 0.68
C GLN A 191 -39.30 -9.57 -0.33
N GLU A 192 -39.66 -8.68 -1.27
CA GLU A 192 -40.56 -8.99 -2.40
C GLU A 192 -39.91 -9.95 -3.42
N GLN A 193 -38.58 -10.14 -3.39
CA GLN A 193 -37.86 -10.97 -4.34
C GLN A 193 -37.81 -12.44 -3.90
N LYS A 194 -37.99 -13.36 -4.86
CA LYS A 194 -38.13 -14.81 -4.61
C LYS A 194 -36.92 -15.45 -3.90
N ASP A 195 -35.72 -14.96 -4.20
CA ASP A 195 -34.44 -15.48 -3.66
C ASP A 195 -33.72 -14.39 -2.86
N ALA A 196 -34.48 -13.64 -2.06
CA ALA A 196 -33.95 -12.60 -1.20
C ALA A 196 -33.07 -13.15 -0.09
N ARG A 197 -31.86 -12.56 0.05
CA ARG A 197 -30.98 -12.86 1.18
C ARG A 197 -31.61 -12.34 2.48
N LEU A 198 -31.49 -13.12 3.55
CA LEU A 198 -31.95 -12.73 4.88
C LEU A 198 -31.19 -11.48 5.36
N LEU A 199 -31.89 -10.55 6.02
CA LEU A 199 -31.30 -9.28 6.46
C LEU A 199 -30.09 -9.45 7.39
N GLN A 200 -30.10 -10.51 8.22
CA GLN A 200 -28.98 -10.91 9.08
C GLN A 200 -27.71 -11.34 8.31
N TRP A 201 -27.79 -11.52 6.99
CA TRP A 201 -26.65 -11.83 6.12
C TRP A 201 -26.31 -10.67 5.17
N CYS A 202 -27.03 -9.56 5.28
CA CYS A 202 -26.82 -8.36 4.47
C CYS A 202 -25.89 -7.42 5.21
N VAL A 203 -24.60 -7.43 4.86
CA VAL A 203 -23.57 -6.59 5.51
C VAL A 203 -23.79 -5.11 5.21
N VAL A 204 -23.94 -4.31 6.27
CA VAL A 204 -24.10 -2.86 6.19
C VAL A 204 -22.84 -2.15 6.65
N ASP A 205 -22.24 -2.53 7.77
CA ASP A 205 -21.06 -1.82 8.29
C ASP A 205 -20.15 -2.73 9.11
N ILE A 206 -19.12 -2.16 9.71
CA ILE A 206 -18.19 -2.78 10.63
C ILE A 206 -18.19 -2.02 11.97
N SER A 207 -18.21 -2.77 13.07
CA SER A 207 -17.90 -2.27 14.40
C SER A 207 -16.55 -2.83 14.85
N SER A 208 -15.63 -1.97 15.27
CA SER A 208 -14.32 -2.36 15.80
C SER A 208 -13.89 -1.37 16.87
N PRO A 209 -13.22 -1.80 17.96
CA PRO A 209 -12.61 -0.89 18.93
C PRO A 209 -11.70 0.17 18.29
N GLU A 210 -11.06 -0.13 17.15
CA GLU A 210 -10.19 0.82 16.44
C GLU A 210 -10.96 1.91 15.67
N LEU A 211 -12.27 1.73 15.47
CA LEU A 211 -13.18 2.70 14.83
C LEU A 211 -13.97 3.55 15.85
N THR A 212 -13.74 3.34 17.14
CA THR A 212 -14.39 4.14 18.20
C THR A 212 -13.83 5.55 18.24
N GLY A 213 -14.63 6.54 18.64
CA GLY A 213 -14.19 7.94 18.71
C GLY A 213 -12.94 8.19 19.56
N ALA A 214 -12.64 7.32 20.54
CA ALA A 214 -11.41 7.40 21.33
C ALA A 214 -10.13 6.96 20.59
N GLN A 215 -10.28 6.22 19.49
CA GLN A 215 -9.19 5.75 18.62
C GLN A 215 -9.12 6.51 17.30
N LEU A 216 -10.06 7.43 17.06
CA LEU A 216 -10.04 8.32 15.91
C LEU A 216 -9.14 9.53 16.18
N ILE A 217 -8.27 9.82 15.23
CA ILE A 217 -7.33 10.95 15.28
C ILE A 217 -7.59 11.91 14.12
N GLY A 218 -7.33 13.20 14.33
CA GLY A 218 -7.48 14.22 13.30
C GLY A 218 -6.23 14.38 12.44
N ALA A 219 -6.32 15.30 11.48
CA ALA A 219 -5.19 15.66 10.61
C ALA A 219 -3.93 16.15 11.37
N PRO A 220 -4.02 16.93 12.46
CA PRO A 220 -2.83 17.35 13.22
C PRO A 220 -2.08 16.16 13.82
N GLU A 221 -2.79 15.26 14.49
CA GLU A 221 -2.20 14.08 15.13
C GLU A 221 -1.66 13.09 14.09
N LEU A 222 -2.36 12.92 12.95
CA LEU A 222 -1.88 12.10 11.84
C LEU A 222 -0.57 12.65 11.26
N ALA A 223 -0.46 13.97 11.10
CA ALA A 223 0.76 14.60 10.60
C ALA A 223 1.92 14.43 11.59
N GLU A 224 1.65 14.60 12.89
CA GLU A 224 2.64 14.37 13.95
C GLU A 224 3.16 12.93 13.96
N LEU A 225 2.27 11.93 13.90
CA LEU A 225 2.66 10.52 13.83
C LEU A 225 3.54 10.21 12.61
N ALA A 226 3.30 10.90 11.48
CA ALA A 226 4.09 10.75 10.26
C ALA A 226 5.38 11.60 10.23
N GLY A 227 5.66 12.38 11.28
CA GLY A 227 6.84 13.25 11.33
C GLY A 227 6.81 14.39 10.30
N ILE A 228 5.64 14.80 9.84
CA ILE A 228 5.47 15.87 8.84
C ILE A 228 4.62 17.02 9.38
N THR A 229 4.65 18.16 8.69
CA THR A 229 3.77 19.28 9.01
C THR A 229 2.33 19.00 8.57
N ALA A 230 1.35 19.56 9.29
CA ALA A 230 -0.05 19.50 8.88
C ALA A 230 -0.32 20.15 7.51
N SER A 231 0.51 21.11 7.08
CA SER A 231 0.46 21.66 5.72
C SER A 231 0.92 20.66 4.66
N THR A 232 1.95 19.87 4.95
CA THR A 232 2.42 18.81 4.06
C THR A 232 1.35 17.73 3.89
N LEU A 233 0.73 17.29 4.99
CA LEU A 233 -0.37 16.32 4.94
C LEU A 233 -1.54 16.85 4.10
N ARG A 234 -1.96 18.10 4.32
CA ARG A 234 -3.02 18.73 3.52
C ARG A 234 -2.67 18.80 2.04
N ALA A 235 -1.42 19.08 1.70
CA ALA A 235 -0.96 19.08 0.31
C ALA A 235 -1.01 17.68 -0.32
N TYR A 236 -0.72 16.62 0.45
CA TYR A 236 -0.88 15.24 -0.02
C TYR A 236 -2.35 14.91 -0.28
N ILE A 237 -3.23 15.24 0.66
CA ILE A 237 -4.68 15.03 0.52
C ILE A 237 -5.23 15.80 -0.69
N SER A 238 -4.89 17.09 -0.83
CA SER A 238 -5.42 17.94 -1.91
C SER A 238 -4.95 17.51 -3.30
N ARG A 239 -3.78 16.90 -3.39
CA ARG A 239 -3.24 16.37 -4.66
C ARG A 239 -3.80 15.00 -5.02
N GLY A 240 -4.69 14.45 -4.18
CA GLY A 240 -5.17 13.08 -4.32
C GLY A 240 -4.01 12.08 -4.23
N ASN A 241 -2.97 12.38 -3.43
CA ASN A 241 -1.89 11.41 -3.23
C ASN A 241 -2.50 10.16 -2.61
N SER A 242 -2.53 9.12 -3.41
CA SER A 242 -3.15 7.86 -3.08
C SER A 242 -2.52 7.09 -1.94
N GLU A 243 -1.33 7.52 -1.50
CA GLU A 243 -0.66 6.94 -0.35
C GLU A 243 -1.36 7.29 0.95
N VAL A 244 -2.05 8.44 1.06
CA VAL A 244 -2.75 8.79 2.30
C VAL A 244 -4.05 7.97 2.39
N PRO A 245 -4.28 7.21 3.48
CA PRO A 245 -5.50 6.45 3.66
C PRO A 245 -6.71 7.37 3.72
N ARG A 246 -7.88 6.85 3.35
CA ARG A 246 -9.14 7.58 3.50
C ARG A 246 -9.51 7.73 4.98
N PRO A 247 -10.18 8.83 5.35
CA PRO A 247 -10.76 8.94 6.68
C PRO A 247 -11.80 7.86 6.93
N GLN A 248 -11.84 7.36 8.15
CA GLN A 248 -12.84 6.40 8.63
C GLN A 248 -14.14 7.11 9.01
N ALA A 249 -14.07 8.39 9.38
CA ALA A 249 -15.22 9.20 9.76
C ALA A 249 -15.00 10.68 9.42
N VAL A 250 -16.11 11.42 9.32
CA VAL A 250 -16.12 12.88 9.25
C VAL A 250 -16.92 13.41 10.42
N VAL A 251 -16.27 14.04 11.40
CA VAL A 251 -16.91 14.55 12.62
C VAL A 251 -16.87 16.07 12.61
N GLY A 252 -18.04 16.71 12.55
CA GLY A 252 -18.13 18.18 12.47
C GLY A 252 -17.42 18.75 11.23
N GLY A 253 -17.48 18.04 10.10
CA GLY A 253 -16.83 18.42 8.85
C GLY A 253 -15.30 18.22 8.83
N ARG A 254 -14.74 17.49 9.81
CA ARG A 254 -13.32 17.19 9.88
C ARG A 254 -13.06 15.70 9.69
N ASP A 255 -12.14 15.40 8.78
CA ASP A 255 -11.66 14.06 8.53
C ASP A 255 -10.98 13.48 9.77
N GLN A 256 -11.34 12.23 10.08
CA GLN A 256 -10.73 11.46 11.16
C GLN A 256 -10.33 10.08 10.68
N TRP A 257 -9.16 9.63 11.13
CA TRP A 257 -8.58 8.34 10.80
C TRP A 257 -8.52 7.45 12.03
N ALA A 258 -8.74 6.15 11.86
CA ALA A 258 -8.41 5.20 12.91
C ALA A 258 -6.90 5.22 13.15
N ARG A 259 -6.49 5.32 14.42
CA ARG A 259 -5.07 5.31 14.81
C ARG A 259 -4.31 4.12 14.20
N ALA A 260 -4.93 2.94 14.19
CA ALA A 260 -4.33 1.73 13.61
C ALA A 260 -4.03 1.87 12.10
N VAL A 261 -4.93 2.50 11.34
CA VAL A 261 -4.74 2.77 9.90
C VAL A 261 -3.66 3.84 9.69
N ALA A 262 -3.63 4.85 10.56
CA ALA A 262 -2.58 5.86 10.56
C ALA A 262 -1.20 5.24 10.83
N GLU A 263 -1.09 4.32 11.78
CA GLU A 263 0.14 3.59 12.08
C GLU A 263 0.59 2.74 10.90
N ASP A 264 -0.33 2.02 10.25
CA ASP A 264 -0.03 1.24 9.04
C ASP A 264 0.48 2.13 7.89
N TRP A 265 -0.10 3.32 7.72
CA TRP A 265 0.37 4.29 6.73
C TRP A 265 1.74 4.87 7.07
N VAL A 266 2.00 5.19 8.34
CA VAL A 266 3.30 5.67 8.82
C VAL A 266 4.38 4.61 8.61
N GLU A 267 4.06 3.34 8.85
CA GLU A 267 4.95 2.22 8.56
C GLU A 267 5.24 2.10 7.06
N ALA A 268 4.22 2.15 6.21
CA ALA A 268 4.39 2.16 4.76
C ALA A 268 5.28 3.32 4.29
N ARG A 269 5.09 4.52 4.86
CA ARG A 269 5.92 5.69 4.58
C ARG A 269 7.38 5.46 4.99
N LYS A 270 7.64 4.89 6.16
CA LYS A 270 9.00 4.57 6.62
C LYS A 270 9.69 3.54 5.73
N ARG A 271 8.92 2.61 5.15
CA ARG A 271 9.40 1.61 4.18
C ARG A 271 9.51 2.11 2.73
N SER A 272 9.09 3.34 2.45
CA SER A 272 9.23 3.94 1.12
C SER A 272 10.69 4.31 0.82
N TYR A 273 11.02 4.56 -0.45
CA TYR A 273 12.36 5.01 -0.86
C TYR A 273 12.84 6.20 -0.02
N THR A 274 12.02 7.24 0.08
CA THR A 274 12.32 8.44 0.88
C THR A 274 12.45 8.12 2.36
N GLY A 275 11.59 7.27 2.92
CA GLY A 275 11.66 6.91 4.34
C GLY A 275 12.93 6.14 4.70
N VAL A 276 13.38 5.25 3.83
CA VAL A 276 14.63 4.50 3.99
C VAL A 276 15.85 5.42 3.86
N GLU A 277 15.84 6.36 2.91
CA GLU A 277 16.88 7.39 2.79
C GLU A 277 16.96 8.29 4.02
N GLU A 278 15.83 8.81 4.50
CA GLU A 278 15.74 9.64 5.71
C GLU A 278 16.27 8.90 6.94
N ALA A 279 15.91 7.61 7.10
CA ALA A 279 16.38 6.80 8.21
C ALA A 279 17.91 6.58 8.17
N MET A 280 18.48 6.38 6.98
CA MET A 280 19.89 6.08 6.82
C MET A 280 20.79 7.32 6.79
N SER A 281 20.26 8.47 6.41
CA SER A 281 20.97 9.76 6.41
C SER A 281 20.87 10.51 7.75
N ALA A 282 20.07 10.00 8.69
CA ALA A 282 19.85 10.64 9.98
C ALA A 282 21.17 10.91 10.72
N GLY A 283 21.44 12.19 10.99
CA GLY A 283 22.62 12.64 11.72
C GLY A 283 23.78 13.14 10.86
N ASP A 284 23.73 12.98 9.53
CA ASP A 284 24.67 13.67 8.63
C ASP A 284 24.20 15.11 8.37
N ARG A 285 25.15 16.04 8.35
CA ARG A 285 24.88 17.48 8.18
C ARG A 285 24.27 17.84 6.82
N ASP A 286 24.52 17.00 5.82
CA ASP A 286 24.09 17.21 4.42
C ASP A 286 23.00 16.22 4.01
N ALA A 287 22.43 15.47 4.99
CA ALA A 287 21.48 14.39 4.77
C ALA A 287 21.97 13.32 3.76
N LEU A 288 23.28 13.03 3.78
CA LEU A 288 23.86 11.96 2.97
C LEU A 288 23.73 10.61 3.68
N SER A 289 23.53 9.54 2.90
CA SER A 289 23.63 8.16 3.40
C SER A 289 25.04 7.88 3.93
N PRO A 290 25.24 6.87 4.79
CA PRO A 290 26.54 6.66 5.45
C PRO A 290 27.68 6.43 4.44
N GLY A 291 27.41 5.71 3.36
CA GLY A 291 28.38 5.48 2.29
C GLY A 291 28.64 6.73 1.46
N ALA A 292 27.61 7.54 1.19
CA ALA A 292 27.79 8.81 0.49
C ALA A 292 28.57 9.83 1.33
N ALA A 293 28.36 9.86 2.65
CA ALA A 293 29.16 10.66 3.58
C ALA A 293 30.63 10.22 3.61
N GLU A 294 30.90 8.91 3.60
CA GLU A 294 32.28 8.40 3.49
C GLU A 294 32.94 8.81 2.15
N VAL A 295 32.19 8.74 1.04
CA VAL A 295 32.64 9.22 -0.27
C VAL A 295 32.97 10.71 -0.20
N ARG A 296 32.11 11.55 0.40
CA ARG A 296 32.37 12.97 0.62
C ARG A 296 33.68 13.14 1.38
N ASP A 297 33.81 12.52 2.54
CA ASP A 297 34.97 12.74 3.43
C ASP A 297 36.29 12.31 2.76
N ARG A 298 36.27 11.21 2.00
CA ARG A 298 37.41 10.76 1.21
C ARG A 298 37.77 11.74 0.10
N PHE A 299 36.79 12.18 -0.71
CA PHE A 299 37.05 13.12 -1.79
C PHE A 299 37.43 14.51 -1.28
N THR A 300 36.95 14.93 -0.11
CA THR A 300 37.39 16.17 0.56
C THR A 300 38.89 16.11 0.83
N ALA A 301 39.39 14.99 1.37
CA ALA A 301 40.83 14.80 1.60
C ALA A 301 41.64 14.79 0.28
N ASP A 302 41.16 14.09 -0.74
CA ASP A 302 41.82 13.99 -2.05
C ASP A 302 41.86 15.34 -2.78
N PHE A 303 40.75 16.09 -2.76
CA PHE A 303 40.67 17.43 -3.33
C PHE A 303 41.51 18.42 -2.52
N GLN A 304 41.48 18.39 -1.18
CA GLN A 304 42.34 19.25 -0.38
C GLN A 304 43.82 18.99 -0.67
N HIS A 305 44.23 17.72 -0.74
CA HIS A 305 45.60 17.37 -1.12
C HIS A 305 45.95 17.90 -2.51
N THR A 306 45.06 17.71 -3.48
CA THR A 306 45.27 18.14 -4.87
C THR A 306 45.33 19.67 -5.01
N LEU A 307 44.51 20.41 -4.28
CA LEU A 307 44.35 21.85 -4.42
C LEU A 307 45.32 22.65 -3.53
N TYR A 308 45.66 22.12 -2.35
CA TYR A 308 46.51 22.80 -1.37
C TYR A 308 47.95 22.26 -1.31
N SER A 309 48.12 20.95 -1.22
CA SER A 309 49.43 20.33 -0.98
C SER A 309 50.31 20.29 -2.24
N ARG A 310 49.72 20.42 -3.43
CA ARG A 310 50.42 20.48 -4.71
C ARG A 310 50.78 21.93 -5.09
N PRO A 311 52.07 22.33 -5.06
CA PRO A 311 52.47 23.72 -5.32
C PRO A 311 52.18 24.20 -6.75
N ASP A 312 52.20 23.30 -7.73
CA ASP A 312 51.90 23.58 -9.14
C ASP A 312 50.41 23.91 -9.36
N VAL A 313 49.52 23.20 -8.66
CA VAL A 313 48.07 23.42 -8.71
C VAL A 313 47.70 24.65 -7.87
N ARG A 314 48.23 24.77 -6.64
CA ARG A 314 47.94 25.89 -5.74
C ARG A 314 48.24 27.26 -6.36
N LYS A 315 49.27 27.37 -7.20
CA LYS A 315 49.61 28.60 -7.93
C LYS A 315 48.55 29.02 -8.96
N ARG A 316 47.69 28.10 -9.43
CA ARG A 316 46.63 28.38 -10.41
C ARG A 316 45.37 28.98 -9.78
N TRP A 317 45.27 28.99 -8.45
CA TRP A 317 44.16 29.57 -7.71
C TRP A 317 44.29 31.08 -7.53
N VAL A 318 43.14 31.76 -7.41
CA VAL A 318 43.05 33.18 -7.08
C VAL A 318 43.74 33.44 -5.74
N LEU A 319 44.62 34.44 -5.69
CA LEU A 319 45.47 34.77 -4.54
C LEU A 319 44.72 34.79 -3.19
N ARG A 320 43.50 35.33 -3.16
CA ARG A 320 42.65 35.43 -1.96
C ARG A 320 42.19 34.08 -1.39
N HIS A 321 42.16 33.02 -2.20
CA HIS A 321 41.68 31.68 -1.83
C HIS A 321 42.81 30.65 -1.67
N ARG A 322 44.09 31.08 -1.54
CA ARG A 322 45.24 30.16 -1.41
C ARG A 322 45.55 29.71 0.03
N ASN A 323 44.76 30.16 1.00
CA ASN A 323 44.90 29.72 2.39
C ASN A 323 44.28 28.31 2.55
N LYS A 324 44.62 27.62 3.65
CA LYS A 324 44.18 26.23 3.86
C LYS A 324 42.67 26.12 4.04
N GLU A 325 42.08 27.06 4.78
CA GLU A 325 40.65 27.07 5.13
C GLU A 325 39.77 27.20 3.89
N SER A 326 40.01 28.21 3.05
CA SER A 326 39.25 28.41 1.82
C SER A 326 39.39 27.25 0.83
N VAL A 327 40.56 26.58 0.77
CA VAL A 327 40.72 25.39 -0.08
C VAL A 327 39.98 24.19 0.50
N THR A 328 39.95 24.06 1.83
CA THR A 328 39.16 23.02 2.51
C THR A 328 37.67 23.21 2.23
N GLU A 329 37.13 24.42 2.33
CA GLU A 329 35.72 24.71 2.01
C GLU A 329 35.38 24.30 0.57
N ILE A 330 36.21 24.68 -0.41
CA ILE A 330 35.97 24.34 -1.81
C ILE A 330 36.13 22.84 -2.07
N ALA A 331 37.11 22.19 -1.43
CA ALA A 331 37.29 20.75 -1.52
C ALA A 331 36.05 20.00 -0.97
N ASP A 332 35.48 20.50 0.13
CA ASP A 332 34.28 19.96 0.74
C ASP A 332 33.05 20.13 -0.15
N GLU A 333 32.85 21.32 -0.75
CA GLU A 333 31.76 21.56 -1.71
C GLU A 333 31.86 20.66 -2.96
N LEU A 334 33.07 20.49 -3.50
CA LEU A 334 33.31 19.61 -4.65
C LEU A 334 33.04 18.15 -4.30
N ALA A 335 33.49 17.71 -3.13
CA ALA A 335 33.27 16.34 -2.65
C ALA A 335 31.79 16.08 -2.37
N TRP A 336 31.07 17.04 -1.80
CA TRP A 336 29.62 16.98 -1.63
C TRP A 336 28.93 16.79 -2.98
N SER A 337 29.33 17.51 -4.03
CA SER A 337 28.73 17.33 -5.37
C SER A 337 28.95 15.92 -5.93
N VAL A 338 30.08 15.27 -5.62
CA VAL A 338 30.36 13.88 -6.01
C VAL A 338 29.44 12.93 -5.24
N ALA A 339 29.38 13.07 -3.91
CA ALA A 339 28.54 12.24 -3.04
C ALA A 339 27.05 12.36 -3.38
N ALA A 340 26.53 13.58 -3.53
CA ALA A 340 25.14 13.83 -3.90
C ALA A 340 24.78 13.34 -5.32
N SER A 341 25.78 13.16 -6.19
CA SER A 341 25.60 12.66 -7.55
C SER A 341 25.99 11.19 -7.71
N LEU A 342 26.20 10.45 -6.61
CA LEU A 342 26.76 9.10 -6.65
C LEU A 342 25.89 8.14 -7.49
N SER A 343 24.56 8.28 -7.45
CA SER A 343 23.61 7.49 -8.26
C SER A 343 23.69 7.78 -9.77
N ARG A 344 24.28 8.91 -10.17
CA ARG A 344 24.57 9.22 -11.58
C ARG A 344 25.91 8.69 -12.04
N ILE A 345 26.81 8.39 -11.10
CA ILE A 345 28.16 7.88 -11.36
C ILE A 345 28.14 6.35 -11.39
N VAL A 346 27.39 5.73 -10.48
CA VAL A 346 27.27 4.28 -10.34
C VAL A 346 25.93 3.83 -10.91
N PRO A 347 25.90 2.83 -11.81
CA PRO A 347 24.64 2.31 -12.36
C PRO A 347 23.93 1.43 -11.33
N THR A 348 23.18 2.04 -10.41
CA THR A 348 22.53 1.39 -9.25
C THR A 348 21.64 0.22 -9.65
N ASP A 349 20.82 0.37 -10.70
CA ASP A 349 19.94 -0.71 -11.19
C ASP A 349 20.70 -1.96 -11.63
N HIS A 350 21.81 -1.77 -12.35
CA HIS A 350 22.65 -2.88 -12.82
C HIS A 350 23.41 -3.52 -11.66
N LEU A 351 23.94 -2.68 -10.76
CA LEU A 351 24.61 -3.15 -9.56
C LEU A 351 23.67 -3.99 -8.68
N GLY A 352 22.46 -3.51 -8.38
CA GLY A 352 21.49 -4.24 -7.58
C GLY A 352 21.15 -5.61 -8.16
N ARG A 353 21.02 -5.73 -9.48
CA ARG A 353 20.83 -7.03 -10.16
C ARG A 353 22.03 -7.96 -9.98
N THR A 354 23.25 -7.43 -10.07
CA THR A 354 24.48 -8.20 -9.86
C THR A 354 24.63 -8.64 -8.41
N VAL A 355 24.38 -7.75 -7.44
CA VAL A 355 24.41 -8.09 -6.00
C VAL A 355 23.39 -9.18 -5.69
N ARG A 356 22.14 -9.03 -6.18
CA ARG A 356 21.10 -10.07 -6.04
C ARG A 356 21.56 -11.41 -6.60
N ALA A 357 22.10 -11.43 -7.81
CA ALA A 357 22.56 -12.68 -8.44
C ALA A 357 23.67 -13.35 -7.63
N ALA A 358 24.63 -12.57 -7.12
CA ALA A 358 25.71 -13.10 -6.29
C ALA A 358 25.20 -13.64 -4.94
N VAL A 359 24.29 -12.92 -4.28
CA VAL A 359 23.66 -13.39 -3.03
C VAL A 359 22.92 -14.70 -3.22
N LEU A 360 22.12 -14.82 -4.28
CA LEU A 360 21.36 -16.03 -4.56
C LEU A 360 22.26 -17.20 -5.00
N PHE A 361 23.40 -16.90 -5.63
CA PHE A 361 24.41 -17.91 -5.92
C PHE A 361 25.02 -18.48 -4.63
N ASP A 362 25.45 -17.63 -3.69
CA ASP A 362 25.99 -18.08 -2.39
C ASP A 362 24.95 -18.87 -1.59
N PHE A 363 23.67 -18.46 -1.65
CA PHE A 363 22.58 -19.23 -1.05
C PHE A 363 22.37 -20.59 -1.71
N ALA A 364 22.47 -20.68 -3.04
CA ALA A 364 22.37 -21.95 -3.75
C ALA A 364 23.49 -22.91 -3.31
N GLU A 365 24.74 -22.43 -3.26
CA GLU A 365 25.87 -23.26 -2.79
C GLU A 365 25.68 -23.72 -1.34
N ALA A 366 25.16 -22.85 -0.47
CA ALA A 366 24.84 -23.23 0.91
C ALA A 366 23.76 -24.33 0.96
N VAL A 367 22.66 -24.18 0.22
CA VAL A 367 21.58 -25.17 0.16
C VAL A 367 22.08 -26.51 -0.39
N GLU A 368 22.86 -26.49 -1.47
CA GLU A 368 23.43 -27.71 -2.06
C GLU A 368 24.39 -28.42 -1.10
N MET A 369 25.19 -27.67 -0.35
CA MET A 369 26.14 -28.24 0.61
C MET A 369 25.45 -28.95 1.79
N PHE A 370 24.24 -28.52 2.18
CA PHE A 370 23.49 -29.09 3.32
C PHE A 370 22.31 -29.99 2.91
N ALA A 371 22.12 -30.24 1.61
CA ALA A 371 21.02 -31.08 1.11
C ALA A 371 21.01 -32.50 1.70
N ASP A 372 22.19 -33.10 1.91
CA ASP A 372 22.36 -34.44 2.50
C ASP A 372 21.99 -34.50 4.00
N GLU A 373 22.06 -33.35 4.70
CA GLU A 373 21.68 -33.25 6.13
C GLU A 373 20.17 -33.04 6.31
N GLU A 374 19.50 -32.42 5.33
CA GLU A 374 18.05 -32.24 5.29
C GLU A 374 17.30 -33.57 5.06
N GLU A 375 17.84 -34.51 4.29
CA GLU A 375 17.22 -35.85 4.14
C GLU A 375 17.17 -36.64 5.47
N ARG A 376 18.02 -36.29 6.45
CA ARG A 376 18.06 -36.94 7.77
C ARG A 376 17.20 -36.26 8.83
N ASN A 377 16.88 -34.98 8.66
CA ASN A 377 16.14 -34.17 9.62
C ASN A 377 14.84 -33.67 8.98
N SER A 378 13.69 -33.94 9.59
CA SER A 378 12.35 -33.68 9.01
C SER A 378 11.97 -32.19 8.81
N SER A 379 12.93 -31.25 8.79
CA SER A 379 12.70 -29.84 8.51
C SER A 379 13.95 -29.18 7.90
N PRO A 380 13.80 -28.39 6.81
CA PRO A 380 14.90 -27.67 6.21
C PRO A 380 15.41 -26.57 7.14
N HIS A 381 16.73 -26.49 7.31
CA HIS A 381 17.37 -25.62 8.29
C HIS A 381 18.02 -24.41 7.60
N TRP A 382 17.20 -23.40 7.30
CA TRP A 382 17.61 -22.17 6.61
C TRP A 382 18.59 -21.27 7.39
N TRP A 383 18.99 -21.64 8.61
CA TRP A 383 20.01 -20.93 9.39
C TRP A 383 21.43 -21.04 8.81
N HIS A 384 21.61 -21.88 7.77
CA HIS A 384 22.89 -22.07 7.08
C HIS A 384 23.09 -21.17 5.86
N LEU A 385 22.08 -20.38 5.48
CA LEU A 385 22.24 -19.36 4.45
C LEU A 385 23.33 -18.38 4.89
N ASN A 386 24.39 -18.30 4.09
CA ASN A 386 25.55 -17.45 4.36
C ASN A 386 25.99 -16.78 3.06
N LEU A 387 26.74 -15.70 3.19
CA LEU A 387 27.40 -15.03 2.07
C LEU A 387 28.90 -15.23 2.20
N THR A 388 29.57 -15.34 1.06
CA THR A 388 31.03 -15.19 1.01
C THR A 388 31.41 -13.76 1.43
N PRO A 389 32.61 -13.56 2.02
CA PRO A 389 33.01 -12.23 2.50
C PRO A 389 32.97 -11.12 1.44
N SER A 390 33.25 -11.47 0.19
CA SER A 390 33.20 -10.52 -0.93
C SER A 390 31.77 -10.07 -1.26
N VAL A 391 30.81 -10.99 -1.22
CA VAL A 391 29.40 -10.69 -1.47
C VAL A 391 28.80 -9.94 -0.29
N GLY A 392 29.13 -10.33 0.95
CA GLY A 392 28.75 -9.61 2.17
C GLY A 392 29.20 -8.15 2.16
N LYS A 393 30.48 -7.89 1.82
CA LYS A 393 31.03 -6.53 1.69
C LYS A 393 30.37 -5.71 0.58
N MET A 394 30.09 -6.33 -0.56
CA MET A 394 29.43 -5.64 -1.67
C MET A 394 27.99 -5.26 -1.31
N LEU A 395 27.26 -6.16 -0.65
CA LEU A 395 25.91 -5.87 -0.17
C LEU A 395 25.92 -4.78 0.90
N ASP A 396 26.85 -4.83 1.86
CA ASP A 396 27.04 -3.77 2.86
C ASP A 396 27.29 -2.40 2.21
N TRP A 397 28.24 -2.33 1.28
CA TRP A 397 28.55 -1.11 0.55
C TRP A 397 27.33 -0.59 -0.22
N TYR A 398 26.57 -1.49 -0.85
CA TYR A 398 25.36 -1.13 -1.58
C TYR A 398 24.29 -0.55 -0.64
N VAL A 399 24.07 -1.15 0.53
CA VAL A 399 23.16 -0.62 1.57
C VAL A 399 23.62 0.76 2.06
N ARG A 400 24.92 0.94 2.30
CA ARG A 400 25.46 2.22 2.80
C ARG A 400 25.35 3.35 1.78
N CYS A 401 25.59 3.07 0.51
CA CYS A 401 25.60 4.08 -0.55
C CYS A 401 24.20 4.35 -1.12
N PHE A 402 23.39 3.32 -1.30
CA PHE A 402 22.10 3.35 -2.00
C PHE A 402 21.02 2.60 -1.19
N PRO A 403 20.68 3.11 0.01
CA PRO A 403 19.88 2.35 0.97
C PRO A 403 18.48 2.02 0.44
N ALA A 404 17.85 2.88 -0.36
CA ALA A 404 16.52 2.62 -0.89
C ALA A 404 16.52 1.58 -2.03
N GLU A 405 17.48 1.65 -2.94
CA GLU A 405 17.65 0.64 -3.99
C GLU A 405 18.09 -0.71 -3.43
N ALA A 406 18.93 -0.70 -2.39
CA ALA A 406 19.30 -1.89 -1.65
C ALA A 406 18.09 -2.51 -0.94
N TYR A 407 17.20 -1.69 -0.38
CA TYR A 407 15.97 -2.16 0.28
C TYR A 407 15.09 -2.93 -0.70
N ALA A 408 14.84 -2.36 -1.88
CA ALA A 408 14.09 -3.03 -2.95
C ALA A 408 14.79 -4.31 -3.43
N THR A 409 16.12 -4.29 -3.54
CA THR A 409 16.93 -5.44 -3.96
C THR A 409 16.86 -6.58 -2.95
N ILE A 410 16.88 -6.29 -1.65
CA ILE A 410 16.74 -7.30 -0.58
C ILE A 410 15.34 -7.91 -0.59
N GLY A 411 14.29 -7.11 -0.77
CA GLY A 411 12.92 -7.64 -0.93
C GLY A 411 12.82 -8.63 -2.09
N GLU A 412 13.50 -8.34 -3.20
CA GLU A 412 13.56 -9.23 -4.35
C GLU A 412 14.41 -10.50 -4.09
N ILE A 413 15.49 -10.40 -3.31
CA ILE A 413 16.24 -11.57 -2.83
C ILE A 413 15.34 -12.48 -1.99
N GLN A 414 14.60 -11.93 -1.03
CA GLN A 414 13.67 -12.69 -0.19
C GLN A 414 12.61 -13.39 -1.04
N ARG A 415 12.03 -12.69 -2.02
CA ARG A 415 11.04 -13.25 -2.94
C ARG A 415 11.61 -14.42 -3.74
N GLN A 416 12.78 -14.25 -4.34
CA GLN A 416 13.40 -15.30 -5.15
C GLN A 416 13.82 -16.50 -4.29
N ALA A 417 14.37 -16.27 -3.10
CA ALA A 417 14.71 -17.33 -2.16
C ALA A 417 13.47 -18.13 -1.73
N HIS A 418 12.36 -17.43 -1.45
CA HIS A 418 11.09 -18.07 -1.13
C HIS A 418 10.54 -18.89 -2.32
N ALA A 419 10.55 -18.33 -3.53
CA ALA A 419 10.02 -19.00 -4.72
C ALA A 419 10.86 -20.21 -5.15
N THR A 420 12.18 -20.15 -4.99
CA THR A 420 13.10 -21.21 -5.44
C THR A 420 13.25 -22.31 -4.40
N TRP A 421 13.35 -21.97 -3.12
CA TRP A 421 13.70 -22.93 -2.06
C TRP A 421 12.64 -23.04 -0.95
N GLY A 422 11.58 -22.23 -0.97
CA GLY A 422 10.62 -22.18 0.14
C GLY A 422 11.16 -21.52 1.40
N ALA A 423 12.30 -20.82 1.30
CA ALA A 423 12.95 -20.17 2.44
C ALA A 423 12.03 -19.10 3.07
N PRO A 424 11.82 -19.10 4.39
CA PRO A 424 11.08 -18.04 5.06
C PRO A 424 11.79 -16.68 4.92
N ALA A 425 11.01 -15.63 4.68
CA ALA A 425 11.53 -14.27 4.53
C ALA A 425 12.35 -13.80 5.74
N ILE A 426 11.94 -14.21 6.95
CA ILE A 426 12.62 -13.89 8.20
C ILE A 426 13.99 -14.56 8.32
N ASP A 427 14.14 -15.78 7.81
CA ASP A 427 15.41 -16.51 7.87
C ASP A 427 16.38 -15.98 6.81
N THR A 428 15.88 -15.68 5.61
CA THR A 428 16.66 -14.96 4.59
C THR A 428 17.16 -13.63 5.13
N LEU A 429 16.29 -12.84 5.76
CA LEU A 429 16.66 -11.54 6.32
C LEU A 429 17.68 -11.68 7.47
N ARG A 430 17.52 -12.69 8.32
CA ARG A 430 18.47 -13.01 9.40
C ARG A 430 19.85 -13.33 8.83
N ALA A 431 19.93 -14.16 7.79
CA ALA A 431 21.17 -14.53 7.13
C ALA A 431 21.90 -13.30 6.55
N LEU A 432 21.18 -12.45 5.81
CA LEU A 432 21.75 -11.22 5.26
C LEU A 432 22.26 -10.27 6.36
N ARG A 433 21.48 -10.12 7.45
CA ARG A 433 21.88 -9.30 8.59
C ARG A 433 23.14 -9.84 9.28
N SER A 434 23.23 -11.15 9.45
CA SER A 434 24.41 -11.81 10.04
C SER A 434 25.64 -11.62 9.16
N ALA A 435 25.52 -11.80 7.84
CA ALA A 435 26.64 -11.56 6.91
C ALA A 435 27.15 -10.12 6.98
N LEU A 436 26.25 -9.12 6.98
CA LEU A 436 26.62 -7.71 7.15
C LEU A 436 27.22 -7.40 8.52
N SER A 437 26.85 -8.15 9.56
CA SER A 437 27.45 -8.03 10.89
C SER A 437 28.88 -8.58 10.95
N LEU A 438 29.21 -9.56 10.12
CA LEU A 438 30.51 -10.22 10.11
C LEU A 438 31.50 -9.53 9.17
N ASP A 439 31.01 -9.12 7.99
CA ASP A 439 31.87 -8.66 6.89
C ASP A 439 31.66 -7.19 6.50
N GLY A 440 30.62 -6.52 7.01
CA GLY A 440 30.24 -5.15 6.65
C GLY A 440 30.79 -4.05 7.55
N ASP A 441 30.67 -2.80 7.10
CA ASP A 441 31.11 -1.60 7.83
C ASP A 441 29.94 -0.82 8.46
N LEU A 442 28.68 -1.26 8.27
CA LEU A 442 27.54 -0.69 8.99
C LEU A 442 27.71 -0.85 10.50
N THR A 443 27.49 0.24 11.25
CA THR A 443 27.40 0.16 12.71
C THR A 443 26.22 -0.69 13.14
N ASP A 444 26.27 -1.26 14.35
CA ASP A 444 25.17 -2.05 14.91
C ASP A 444 23.84 -1.29 14.89
N GLN A 445 23.87 0.01 15.22
CA GLN A 445 22.69 0.86 15.22
C GLN A 445 22.12 1.09 13.82
N GLN A 446 22.97 1.36 12.81
CA GLN A 446 22.52 1.52 11.42
C GLN A 446 21.96 0.22 10.87
N ARG A 447 22.62 -0.91 11.15
CA ARG A 447 22.18 -2.23 10.73
C ARG A 447 20.84 -2.59 11.36
N GLU A 448 20.64 -2.39 12.66
CA GLU A 448 19.34 -2.65 13.29
C GLU A 448 18.24 -1.71 12.79
N THR A 449 18.53 -0.42 12.62
CA THR A 449 17.59 0.55 12.05
C THR A 449 17.14 0.12 10.64
N TYR A 450 18.09 -0.21 9.77
CA TYR A 450 17.81 -0.58 8.39
C TYR A 450 17.04 -1.90 8.29
N PHE A 451 17.49 -2.94 8.99
CA PHE A 451 16.84 -4.25 8.94
C PHE A 451 15.49 -4.28 9.68
N ALA A 452 15.22 -3.35 10.60
CA ALA A 452 13.89 -3.19 11.17
C ALA A 452 12.85 -2.74 10.13
N LEU A 453 13.25 -1.99 9.09
CA LEU A 453 12.36 -1.58 8.00
C LEU A 453 11.96 -2.78 7.12
N LEU A 454 12.83 -3.78 7.00
CA LEU A 454 12.65 -4.97 6.15
C LEU A 454 11.90 -6.14 6.83
N LYS A 455 11.66 -6.05 8.14
CA LYS A 455 10.93 -7.09 8.88
C LYS A 455 9.44 -7.02 8.54
N THR A 456 8.90 -8.04 7.89
CA THR A 456 7.45 -8.25 7.83
C THR A 456 6.94 -8.69 9.20
N GLN A 457 5.82 -8.11 9.66
CA GLN A 457 5.18 -8.58 10.88
C GLN A 457 4.35 -9.81 10.52
N ASN A 458 4.66 -10.97 11.13
CA ASN A 458 3.73 -12.09 11.08
C ASN A 458 2.49 -11.67 11.89
N ASN A 459 1.33 -11.63 11.22
CA ASN A 459 0.03 -11.37 11.86
C ASN A 459 -0.32 -12.49 12.84
N THR A 460 0.23 -12.43 14.05
CA THR A 460 -0.30 -13.09 15.23
C THR A 460 -0.76 -12.01 16.18
N ASP A 461 -2.03 -11.63 16.04
CA ASP A 461 -3.05 -11.70 17.10
C ASP A 461 -4.45 -11.44 16.53
#